data_AF-A0A7Y3JIE0-F1
#
_entry.id   AF-A0A7Y3JIE0-F1
#
_cell.length_a   1.000
_cell.length_b   1.000
_cell.length_c   1.000
_cell.angle_alpha   90.00
_cell.angle_beta   90.00
_cell.angle_gamma   90.00
#
_symmetry.space_group_name_H-M   'P 1'
#
loop_
_entity.id
_entity.type
_entity.pdbx_description
1 polymer ?
#
loop_
_entity_poly.entity_id
_entity_poly.type
_entity_poly.pdbx_seq_one_letter_code
_entity_poly.pdbx_strand_id
1 'polypeptide(L)'
;FALAREKDVGILVRVPLASGLLSGKMGASTQFSPADHRNFNREGKAFDKGETFAGLDFTTGLEVVEEYKKIFPSEPGLAAWALRWILMADEVSCVIPGASRPEQVSENLKAAELRPLSSAEMQAVKSLYESRVRPLVHQLW
;
A
#
# COMPACT_ATOMS: atom_id res chain seq x y z
N PHE A 1 9.34 5.56 13.71
CA PHE A 1 8.58 4.66 14.61
C PHE A 1 9.19 4.70 16.00
N ALA A 2 10.48 4.34 16.18
CA ALA A 2 11.16 4.43 17.49
C ALA A 2 10.97 5.77 18.23
N LEU A 3 11.16 6.91 17.54
CA LEU A 3 10.94 8.24 18.13
C LEU A 3 9.48 8.47 18.53
N ALA A 4 8.51 7.99 17.74
CA ALA A 4 7.09 8.11 18.08
C ALA A 4 6.75 7.33 19.34
N ARG A 5 7.29 6.11 19.47
CA ARG A 5 7.19 5.29 20.68
C ARG A 5 7.85 5.95 21.89
N GLU A 6 9.05 6.51 21.72
CA GLU A 6 9.77 7.22 22.79
C GLU A 6 9.01 8.46 23.29
N LYS A 7 8.31 9.16 22.40
CA LYS A 7 7.56 10.38 22.72
C LYS A 7 6.09 10.15 23.05
N ASP A 8 5.63 8.89 23.06
CA ASP A 8 4.23 8.52 23.28
C ASP A 8 3.25 9.27 22.35
N VAL A 9 3.56 9.29 21.05
CA VAL A 9 2.74 9.93 20.01
C VAL A 9 2.27 8.92 18.97
N GLY A 10 1.00 9.03 18.58
CA GLY A 10 0.39 8.20 17.57
C GLY A 10 0.72 8.61 16.13
N ILE A 11 0.89 7.63 15.24
CA ILE A 11 1.12 7.88 13.81
C ILE A 11 -0.20 7.76 13.04
N LEU A 12 -0.48 8.78 12.22
CA LEU A 12 -1.53 8.78 11.20
C LEU A 12 -0.91 8.44 9.84
N VAL A 13 -1.25 7.27 9.29
CA VAL A 13 -0.69 6.81 8.00
C VAL A 13 -1.58 7.25 6.83
N ARG A 14 -1.02 8.11 5.97
CA ARG A 14 -1.63 8.54 4.71
C ARG A 14 -1.08 7.76 3.51
N VAL A 15 -1.81 7.79 2.39
CA VAL A 15 -1.47 7.08 1.14
C VAL A 15 -1.20 5.56 1.32
N PRO A 16 -1.98 4.83 2.15
CA PRO A 16 -1.65 3.46 2.53
C PRO A 16 -1.75 2.44 1.38
N LEU A 17 -2.45 2.78 0.30
CA LEU A 17 -2.66 1.91 -0.86
C LEU A 17 -1.86 2.33 -2.10
N ALA A 18 -0.84 3.19 -1.93
CA ALA A 18 0.06 3.63 -3.00
C ALA A 18 -0.71 4.12 -4.26
N SER A 19 -1.58 5.11 -4.10
CA SER A 19 -2.46 5.65 -5.15
C SER A 19 -3.36 4.61 -5.83
N GLY A 20 -3.73 3.57 -5.07
CA GLY A 20 -4.65 2.51 -5.48
C GLY A 20 -3.97 1.29 -6.06
N LEU A 21 -2.64 1.27 -6.19
CA LEU A 21 -1.90 0.10 -6.69
C LEU A 21 -2.19 -1.14 -5.83
N LEU A 22 -2.09 -1.01 -4.50
CA LEU A 22 -2.36 -2.10 -3.56
C LEU A 22 -3.85 -2.45 -3.40
N SER A 23 -4.75 -1.79 -4.15
CA SER A 23 -6.15 -2.25 -4.21
C SER A 23 -6.28 -3.63 -4.87
N GLY A 24 -5.29 -4.02 -5.70
CA GLY A 24 -5.35 -5.23 -6.50
C GLY A 24 -6.34 -5.17 -7.67
N LYS A 25 -6.99 -4.02 -7.91
CA LYS A 25 -8.02 -3.84 -8.94
C LYS A 25 -7.48 -3.23 -10.25
N MET A 26 -6.23 -2.77 -10.26
CA MET A 26 -5.57 -2.21 -11.45
C MET A 26 -4.94 -3.33 -12.30
N GLY A 27 -4.82 -3.08 -13.60
CA GLY A 27 -4.14 -3.96 -14.55
C GLY A 27 -3.52 -3.16 -15.70
N ALA A 28 -2.84 -3.83 -16.63
CA ALA A 28 -2.08 -3.20 -17.70
C ALA A 28 -2.94 -2.28 -18.61
N SER A 29 -4.24 -2.58 -18.74
CA SER A 29 -5.20 -1.77 -19.50
C SER A 29 -5.85 -0.65 -18.70
N THR A 30 -5.52 -0.48 -17.41
CA THR A 30 -6.07 0.59 -16.58
C THR A 30 -5.62 1.94 -17.12
N GLN A 31 -6.58 2.78 -17.49
CA GLN A 31 -6.37 4.15 -17.92
C GLN A 31 -6.86 5.11 -16.85
N PHE A 32 -6.13 6.21 -16.67
CA PHE A 32 -6.53 7.31 -15.81
C PHE A 32 -6.96 8.50 -16.66
N SER A 33 -7.84 9.34 -16.15
CA SER A 33 -8.26 10.55 -16.87
C SER A 33 -7.04 11.44 -17.17
N PRO A 34 -7.05 12.24 -18.25
CA PRO A 34 -5.88 13.08 -18.59
C PRO A 34 -5.44 14.03 -17.47
N ALA A 35 -6.36 14.47 -16.62
CA ALA A 35 -6.10 15.36 -15.49
C ALA A 35 -5.72 14.62 -14.19
N ASP A 36 -5.60 13.29 -14.21
CA ASP A 36 -5.25 12.49 -13.04
C ASP A 36 -3.75 12.61 -12.71
N HIS A 37 -3.42 12.84 -11.44
CA HIS A 37 -2.03 12.92 -10.98
C HIS A 37 -1.21 11.66 -11.27
N ARG A 38 -1.84 10.50 -11.39
CA ARG A 38 -1.17 9.24 -11.75
C ARG A 38 -0.66 9.22 -13.20
N ASN A 39 -1.10 10.14 -14.04
CA ASN A 39 -0.56 10.32 -15.39
C ASN A 39 0.64 11.28 -15.38
N PHE A 40 0.49 12.47 -14.78
CA PHE A 40 1.52 13.51 -14.87
C PHE A 40 2.59 13.44 -13.77
N ASN A 41 2.39 12.68 -12.69
CA ASN A 41 3.33 12.57 -11.58
C ASN A 41 4.08 11.21 -11.53
N ARG A 42 4.06 10.41 -12.60
CA ARG A 42 4.81 9.13 -12.63
C ARG A 42 6.32 9.29 -12.39
N GLU A 43 6.86 10.44 -12.77
CA GLU A 43 8.28 10.77 -12.60
C GLU A 43 8.55 11.61 -11.33
N GLY A 44 7.54 11.88 -10.49
CA GLY A 44 7.70 12.70 -9.28
C GLY A 44 7.96 14.19 -9.54
N LYS A 45 7.50 14.72 -10.69
CA LYS A 45 7.75 16.09 -11.13
C LYS A 45 6.87 17.14 -10.42
N ALA A 46 5.73 16.74 -9.86
CA ALA A 46 4.78 17.63 -9.19
C ALA A 46 4.70 17.40 -7.67
N PHE A 47 4.90 16.16 -7.22
CA PHE A 47 4.98 15.75 -5.80
C PHE A 47 6.08 14.71 -5.65
N ASP A 48 6.46 14.38 -4.41
CA ASP A 48 7.44 13.33 -4.12
C ASP A 48 7.10 12.04 -4.90
N LYS A 49 8.11 11.44 -5.54
CA LYS A 49 7.97 10.27 -6.40
C LYS A 49 7.28 9.11 -5.67
N GLY A 50 7.46 9.00 -4.36
CA GLY A 50 6.80 8.01 -3.51
C GLY A 50 5.29 8.17 -3.39
N GLU A 51 4.73 9.34 -3.65
CA GLU A 51 3.29 9.57 -3.55
C GLU A 51 2.50 8.95 -4.69
N THR A 52 3.17 8.52 -5.76
CA THR A 52 2.54 7.79 -6.87
C THR A 52 3.15 6.41 -6.97
N PHE A 53 2.35 5.37 -6.71
CA PHE A 53 2.77 3.97 -6.79
C PHE A 53 4.01 3.61 -5.95
N ALA A 54 4.22 4.32 -4.84
CA ALA A 54 5.41 4.17 -3.98
C ALA A 54 6.75 4.40 -4.73
N GLY A 55 6.71 5.15 -5.84
CA GLY A 55 7.86 5.46 -6.69
C GLY A 55 8.25 4.37 -7.68
N LEU A 56 7.50 3.27 -7.76
CA LEU A 56 7.68 2.23 -8.77
C LEU A 56 7.16 2.67 -10.13
N ASP A 57 7.78 2.16 -11.20
CA ASP A 57 7.10 2.12 -12.50
C ASP A 57 5.78 1.36 -12.37
N PHE A 58 4.74 1.80 -13.08
CA PHE A 58 3.40 1.24 -12.96
C PHE A 58 3.38 -0.25 -13.34
N THR A 59 4.12 -0.66 -14.37
CA THR A 59 4.16 -2.05 -14.85
C THR A 59 4.82 -2.95 -13.80
N THR A 60 5.98 -2.54 -13.28
CA THR A 60 6.65 -3.25 -12.19
C THR A 60 5.79 -3.29 -10.93
N GLY A 61 5.08 -2.21 -10.62
CA GLY A 61 4.13 -2.16 -9.52
C GLY A 61 3.01 -3.20 -9.66
N LEU A 62 2.46 -3.38 -10.86
CA LEU A 62 1.44 -4.40 -11.14
C LEU A 62 1.99 -5.83 -10.96
N GLU A 63 3.20 -6.10 -11.45
CA GLU A 63 3.85 -7.41 -11.26
C GLU A 63 4.02 -7.74 -9.77
N VAL A 64 4.51 -6.79 -8.98
CA VAL A 64 4.68 -6.94 -7.53
C VAL A 64 3.34 -7.15 -6.83
N VAL A 65 2.28 -6.44 -7.25
CA VAL A 65 0.91 -6.65 -6.73
C VAL A 65 0.42 -8.07 -6.98
N GLU A 66 0.67 -8.64 -8.16
CA GLU A 66 0.30 -10.03 -8.45
C GLU A 66 1.04 -11.03 -7.57
N GLU A 67 2.28 -10.74 -7.16
CA GLU A 67 3.00 -11.55 -6.18
C GLU A 67 2.43 -11.40 -4.77
N TYR A 68 2.07 -10.19 -4.34
CA TYR A 68 1.37 -10.01 -3.06
C TYR A 68 0.02 -10.72 -3.01
N LYS A 69 -0.73 -10.76 -4.12
CA LYS A 69 -1.98 -11.53 -4.21
C LYS A 69 -1.77 -13.03 -4.01
N LYS A 70 -0.61 -13.59 -4.38
CA LYS A 70 -0.30 -15.01 -4.11
C LYS A 70 -0.09 -15.30 -2.62
N ILE A 71 0.39 -14.31 -1.86
CA ILE A 71 0.50 -14.40 -0.39
C ILE A 71 -0.90 -14.36 0.24
N PHE A 72 -1.81 -13.57 -0.33
CA PHE A 72 -3.18 -13.38 0.17
C PHE A 72 -4.24 -13.77 -0.90
N PRO A 73 -4.38 -15.06 -1.24
CA PRO A 73 -5.16 -15.49 -2.41
C PRO A 73 -6.68 -15.44 -2.23
N SER A 74 -7.16 -15.17 -1.02
CA SER A 74 -8.58 -15.26 -0.66
C SER A 74 -9.14 -13.90 -0.23
N GLU A 75 -10.47 -13.84 -0.12
CA GLU A 75 -11.18 -12.72 0.50
C GLU A 75 -10.50 -12.28 1.82
N PRO A 76 -10.54 -10.98 2.16
CA PRO A 76 -11.24 -9.87 1.49
C PRO A 76 -10.47 -9.20 0.34
N GLY A 77 -9.33 -9.76 -0.09
CA GLY A 77 -8.47 -9.20 -1.12
C GLY A 77 -7.37 -8.28 -0.59
N LEU A 78 -6.46 -7.89 -1.49
CA LEU A 78 -5.16 -7.30 -1.13
C LEU A 78 -5.25 -5.98 -0.36
N ALA A 79 -6.21 -5.10 -0.69
CA ALA A 79 -6.34 -3.80 -0.03
C ALA A 79 -6.51 -3.93 1.48
N ALA A 80 -7.42 -4.81 1.93
CA ALA A 80 -7.67 -5.02 3.34
C ALA A 80 -6.48 -5.66 4.06
N TRP A 81 -5.75 -6.58 3.41
CA TRP A 81 -4.50 -7.15 3.95
C TRP A 81 -3.38 -6.11 4.06
N ALA A 82 -3.24 -5.21 3.08
CA ALA A 82 -2.28 -4.11 3.14
C ALA A 82 -2.59 -3.15 4.31
N LEU A 83 -3.86 -2.77 4.49
CA LEU A 83 -4.28 -1.96 5.63
C LEU A 83 -4.09 -2.69 6.96
N ARG A 84 -4.39 -3.98 7.02
CA ARG A 84 -4.15 -4.81 8.22
C ARG A 84 -2.67 -4.86 8.57
N TRP A 85 -1.78 -5.02 7.58
CA TRP A 85 -0.34 -5.01 7.79
C TRP A 85 0.14 -3.69 8.42
N ILE A 86 -0.38 -2.55 7.97
CA ILE A 86 -0.05 -1.23 8.55
C ILE A 86 -0.56 -1.12 9.98
N LEU A 87 -1.80 -1.55 10.24
CA LEU A 87 -2.42 -1.54 11.58
C LEU A 87 -1.74 -2.48 12.58
N MET A 88 -0.87 -3.39 12.15
CA MET A 88 -0.10 -4.26 13.03
C MET A 88 1.14 -3.59 13.63
N ALA A 89 1.50 -2.38 13.20
CA ALA A 89 2.53 -1.60 13.86
C ALA A 89 1.95 -0.87 15.07
N ASP A 90 2.46 -1.15 16.28
CA ASP A 90 1.94 -0.54 17.52
C ASP A 90 1.96 0.99 17.50
N GLU A 91 2.92 1.59 16.79
CA GLU A 91 3.04 3.05 16.68
C GLU A 91 1.95 3.68 15.80
N VAL A 92 1.24 2.88 14.99
CA VAL A 92 0.17 3.37 14.11
C VAL A 92 -1.15 3.42 14.86
N SER A 93 -1.67 4.63 15.05
CA SER A 93 -2.97 4.83 15.70
C SER A 93 -4.13 4.84 14.71
N CYS A 94 -3.89 5.26 13.47
CA CYS A 94 -4.93 5.29 12.45
C CYS A 94 -4.32 5.26 11.05
N VAL A 95 -5.03 4.58 10.14
CA VAL A 95 -4.72 4.53 8.71
C VAL A 95 -5.86 5.23 7.97
N ILE A 96 -5.53 6.09 7.01
CA ILE A 96 -6.48 6.94 6.30
C ILE A 96 -6.56 6.52 4.83
N PRO A 97 -7.25 5.40 4.51
CA PRO A 97 -7.44 4.98 3.12
C PRO A 97 -8.45 5.89 2.40
N GLY A 98 -8.25 6.10 1.11
CA GLY A 98 -9.22 6.82 0.27
C GLY A 98 -10.45 5.98 -0.04
N ALA A 99 -11.59 6.65 -0.23
CA ALA A 99 -12.83 6.07 -0.74
C ALA A 99 -13.60 7.13 -1.55
N SER A 100 -13.97 6.81 -2.78
CA SER A 100 -14.80 7.64 -3.66
C SER A 100 -16.25 7.14 -3.77
N ARG A 101 -16.55 5.99 -3.18
CA ARG A 101 -17.90 5.40 -3.08
C ARG A 101 -18.10 4.70 -1.73
N PRO A 102 -19.33 4.61 -1.21
CA PRO A 102 -19.61 4.02 0.10
C PRO A 102 -19.09 2.60 0.27
N GLU A 103 -19.12 1.78 -0.80
CA GLU A 103 -18.69 0.37 -0.73
C GLU A 103 -17.21 0.24 -0.38
N GLN A 104 -16.38 1.21 -0.80
CA GLN A 104 -14.94 1.21 -0.46
C GLN A 104 -14.71 1.47 1.02
N VAL A 105 -15.60 2.22 1.69
CA VAL A 105 -15.53 2.38 3.15
C VAL A 105 -15.73 1.02 3.81
N SER A 106 -16.79 0.31 3.41
CA SER A 106 -17.06 -1.05 3.91
C SER A 106 -15.93 -2.03 3.60
N GLU A 107 -15.34 -1.99 2.40
CA GLU A 107 -14.16 -2.81 2.05
C GLU A 107 -12.94 -2.48 2.93
N ASN A 108 -12.66 -1.20 3.18
CA ASN A 108 -11.55 -0.76 4.02
C ASN A 108 -11.73 -1.20 5.48
N LEU A 109 -12.96 -1.14 6.00
CA LEU A 109 -13.28 -1.53 7.39
C LEU A 109 -12.98 -3.01 7.68
N LYS A 110 -13.09 -3.89 6.67
CA LYS A 110 -12.73 -5.31 6.80
C LYS A 110 -11.31 -5.50 7.33
N ALA A 111 -10.38 -4.56 7.07
CA ALA A 111 -9.01 -4.64 7.55
C ALA A 111 -8.92 -4.73 9.08
N ALA A 112 -9.79 -4.05 9.82
CA ALA A 112 -9.78 -4.07 11.29
C ALA A 112 -10.28 -5.41 11.86
N GLU A 113 -11.13 -6.12 11.11
CA GLU A 113 -11.73 -7.40 11.50
C GLU A 113 -10.84 -8.60 11.14
N LEU A 114 -9.81 -8.39 10.34
CA LEU A 114 -8.89 -9.44 9.95
C LEU A 114 -8.07 -9.95 11.13
N ARG A 115 -7.77 -11.24 11.11
CA ARG A 115 -6.74 -11.81 11.99
C ARG A 115 -5.40 -11.11 11.77
N PRO A 116 -4.51 -11.10 12.77
CA PRO A 116 -3.11 -10.74 12.52
C PRO A 116 -2.52 -11.61 11.41
N LEU A 117 -1.61 -11.03 10.63
CA LEU A 117 -0.80 -11.81 9.69
C LEU A 117 0.05 -12.80 10.49
N SER A 118 0.16 -14.02 9.98
CA SER A 118 1.05 -15.03 10.51
C SER A 118 2.51 -14.62 10.29
N SER A 119 3.43 -15.21 11.07
CA SER A 119 4.87 -14.97 10.87
C SER A 119 5.34 -15.33 9.46
N ALA A 120 4.73 -16.34 8.83
CA ALA A 120 5.03 -16.73 7.45
C ALA A 120 4.59 -15.66 6.44
N GLU A 121 3.39 -15.09 6.59
CA GLU A 121 2.90 -14.01 5.74
C GLU A 121 3.72 -12.73 5.93
N MET A 122 4.04 -12.37 7.19
CA MET A 122 4.90 -11.23 7.50
C MET A 122 6.29 -11.38 6.86
N GLN A 123 6.89 -12.57 6.96
CA GLN A 123 8.19 -12.84 6.35
C GLN A 123 8.10 -12.83 4.82
N ALA A 124 7.05 -13.38 4.22
CA ALA A 124 6.85 -13.36 2.77
C ALA A 124 6.71 -11.93 2.24
N VAL A 125 5.93 -11.08 2.92
CA VAL A 125 5.79 -9.65 2.57
C VAL A 125 7.13 -8.94 2.65
N LYS A 126 7.90 -9.17 3.71
CA LYS A 126 9.24 -8.59 3.90
C LYS A 126 10.21 -9.04 2.81
N SER A 127 10.30 -10.35 2.54
CA SER A 127 11.19 -10.89 1.51
C SER A 127 10.85 -10.37 0.12
N LEU A 128 9.56 -10.24 -0.21
CA LEU A 128 9.13 -9.66 -1.49
C LEU A 128 9.52 -8.18 -1.60
N TYR A 129 9.31 -7.40 -0.53
CA TYR A 129 9.75 -6.01 -0.48
C TYR A 129 11.26 -5.89 -0.68
N GLU A 130 12.07 -6.65 0.08
CA GLU A 130 13.53 -6.57 0.04
C GLU A 130 14.12 -6.95 -1.32
N SER A 131 13.53 -7.95 -2.00
CA SER A 131 14.03 -8.44 -3.28
C SER A 131 13.54 -7.64 -4.49
N ARG A 132 12.29 -7.16 -4.48
CA ARG A 132 11.65 -6.57 -5.67
C ARG A 132 11.42 -5.08 -5.60
N VAL A 133 11.20 -4.53 -4.42
CA VAL A 133 10.81 -3.11 -4.24
C VAL A 133 11.98 -2.29 -3.72
N ARG A 134 12.65 -2.75 -2.67
CA ARG A 134 13.74 -2.05 -1.99
C ARG A 134 14.84 -1.57 -2.94
N PRO A 135 15.36 -2.38 -3.88
CA PRO A 135 16.44 -1.95 -4.78
C PRO A 135 16.03 -0.83 -5.75
N LEU A 136 14.72 -0.64 -5.97
CA LEU A 136 14.19 0.31 -6.94
C LEU A 136 13.88 1.66 -6.32
N VAL A 137 13.44 1.69 -5.07
CA VAL A 137 12.88 2.92 -4.46
C VAL A 137 13.43 3.25 -3.07
N HIS A 138 14.06 2.33 -2.34
CA HIS A 138 14.42 2.58 -0.93
C HIS A 138 15.49 3.65 -0.75
N GLN A 139 16.33 3.87 -1.75
CA GLN A 139 17.36 4.90 -1.80
C GLN A 139 16.80 6.32 -2.05
N LEU A 140 15.49 6.45 -2.26
CA LEU A 140 14.83 7.75 -2.45
C LEU A 140 14.45 8.42 -1.11
N TRP A 141 14.69 7.75 0.04
CA TRP A 141 14.37 8.19 1.40
C TRP A 141 15.50 7.90 2.39
#